data_AF-A0A212K0C1-F1
#
_entry.id   AF-A0A212K0C1-F1
#
_cell.length_a   1.000
_cell.length_b   1.000
_cell.length_c   1.000
_cell.angle_alpha   90.00
_cell.angle_beta   90.00
_cell.angle_gamma   90.00
#
_symmetry.space_group_name_H-M   'P 1'
#
loop_
_entity.id
_entity.type
_entity.pdbx_description
1 polymer ?
#
loop_
_entity_poly.entity_id
_entity_poly.type
_entity_poly.pdbx_seq_one_letter_code
_entity_poly.pdbx_strand_id
1 'polypeptide(L)'
;METLVLGIIALVFGLGLRYWINRRKFYRRSSTGAEGFSSYEKSVVISFIERIGKLASIVLIIFGILFLFTYYGSKKDKDKSERLKSNTSIQQR
;
A
#
# COMPACT_ATOMS: atom_id res chain seq x y z
N MET A 1 -10.10 0.29 15.84
CA MET A 1 -10.28 1.50 15.00
C MET A 1 -8.95 1.97 14.45
N GLU A 2 -7.94 2.17 15.30
CA GLU A 2 -6.61 2.68 14.92
C GLU A 2 -5.91 1.87 13.83
N THR A 3 -6.01 0.54 13.87
CA THR A 3 -5.36 -0.32 12.88
C THR A 3 -5.98 -0.22 11.47
N LEU A 4 -7.29 0.00 11.39
CA LEU A 4 -7.97 0.20 10.11
C LEU A 4 -7.56 1.53 9.47
N VAL A 5 -7.48 2.59 10.27
CA VAL A 5 -7.09 3.93 9.82
C VAL A 5 -5.65 3.93 9.29
N LEU A 6 -4.71 3.30 9.99
CA LEU A 6 -3.33 3.13 9.52
C LEU A 6 -3.25 2.35 8.21
N GLY A 7 -4.04 1.28 8.07
CA GLY A 7 -4.11 0.50 6.82
C GLY A 7 -4.63 1.33 5.63
N ILE A 8 -5.69 2.13 5.85
CA ILE A 8 -6.25 3.01 4.81
C ILE A 8 -5.24 4.09 4.42
N ILE A 9 -4.61 4.75 5.39
CA ILE A 9 -3.60 5.79 5.12
C ILE A 9 -2.43 5.19 4.34
N ALA A 10 -1.93 4.01 4.71
CA ALA A 10 -0.86 3.33 4.01
C ALA A 10 -1.23 2.98 2.56
N LEU A 11 -2.45 2.51 2.30
CA LEU A 11 -2.94 2.23 0.95
C LEU A 11 -3.09 3.51 0.11
N VAL A 12 -3.66 4.57 0.68
CA VAL A 12 -3.82 5.86 0.00
C VAL A 12 -2.44 6.46 -0.33
N PHE A 13 -1.49 6.41 0.60
CA PHE A 13 -0.12 6.85 0.33
C PHE A 13 0.58 5.97 -0.72
N GLY A 14 0.40 4.64 -0.68
CA GLY A 14 0.95 3.71 -1.66
C GLY A 14 0.44 3.96 -3.08
N LEU A 15 -0.87 4.14 -3.22
CA LEU A 15 -1.50 4.48 -4.49
C LEU A 15 -1.15 5.89 -4.94
N GLY A 16 -1.09 6.85 -4.00
CA GLY A 16 -0.71 8.24 -4.24
C GLY A 16 0.71 8.37 -4.77
N LEU A 17 1.70 7.72 -4.13
CA LEU A 17 3.08 7.66 -4.63
C LEU A 17 3.13 7.05 -6.02
N ARG A 18 2.44 5.92 -6.23
CA ARG A 18 2.41 5.25 -7.54
C ARG A 18 1.84 6.15 -8.62
N TYR A 19 0.73 6.83 -8.34
CA TYR A 19 0.09 7.77 -9.26
C TYR A 19 0.99 8.97 -9.54
N TRP A 20 1.63 9.54 -8.52
CA TRP A 20 2.54 10.67 -8.64
C TRP A 20 3.74 10.36 -9.55
N ILE A 21 4.36 9.19 -9.35
CA ILE A 21 5.48 8.72 -10.19
C ILE A 21 5.00 8.48 -11.62
N ASN A 22 3.83 7.85 -11.80
CA ASN A 22 3.27 7.60 -13.13
C ASN A 22 2.88 8.91 -13.85
N ARG A 23 2.46 9.93 -13.10
CA ARG A 23 2.16 11.28 -13.60
C ARG A 23 3.42 12.03 -14.03
N ARG A 24 4.52 11.94 -13.27
CA ARG A 24 5.83 12.50 -13.66
C ARG A 24 6.34 11.87 -14.96
N LYS A 25 6.09 10.58 -15.17
CA LYS A 25 6.43 9.87 -16.42
C LYS A 25 5.61 10.36 -17.62
N PHE A 26 4.34 10.72 -17.42
CA PHE A 26 3.45 11.21 -18.46
C PHE A 26 3.86 12.60 -18.95
N TYR A 27 4.12 13.55 -18.04
CA TYR A 27 4.55 14.92 -18.42
C TYR A 27 5.96 14.98 -19.05
N ARG A 28 6.76 13.92 -18.93
CA ARG A 28 8.11 13.81 -19.53
C ARG A 28 8.10 13.26 -20.95
N ARG A 29 7.00 12.65 -21.41
CA ARG A 29 6.87 12.11 -22.77
C ARG A 29 6.07 13.11 -23.61
N SER A 30 6.72 13.73 -24.60
CA SER A 30 5.99 14.45 -25.67
C SER A 30 5.08 13.46 -26.43
N SER A 31 4.14 13.95 -27.24
CA SER A 31 3.18 13.09 -27.98
C SER A 31 3.85 12.05 -28.91
N THR A 32 5.16 12.15 -29.11
CA THR A 32 5.98 11.28 -29.97
C THR A 32 6.75 10.20 -29.19
N GLY A 33 6.72 10.22 -27.85
CA GLY A 33 7.46 9.27 -27.01
C GLY A 33 8.97 9.48 -26.96
N ALA A 34 9.50 10.53 -27.59
CA ALA A 34 10.93 10.86 -27.58
C ALA A 34 11.35 11.49 -26.24
N GLU A 35 12.33 10.86 -25.59
CA GLU A 35 12.97 11.33 -24.38
C GLU A 35 13.92 12.50 -24.71
N GLY A 36 13.44 13.74 -24.54
CA GLY A 36 14.25 14.96 -24.72
C GLY A 36 15.26 15.16 -23.60
N PHE A 37 16.24 14.27 -23.45
CA PHE A 37 17.38 14.50 -22.54
C PHE A 37 18.52 15.14 -23.30
N SER A 38 18.80 16.41 -23.00
CA SER A 38 20.01 17.11 -23.45
C SER A 38 21.29 16.64 -22.72
N SER A 39 21.17 15.91 -21.61
CA SER A 39 22.30 15.41 -20.80
C SER A 39 22.09 13.99 -20.32
N TYR A 40 23.10 13.15 -20.52
CA TYR A 40 23.14 11.74 -20.11
C TYR A 40 22.98 11.56 -18.58
N GLU A 41 23.59 12.45 -17.79
CA GLU A 41 23.55 12.40 -16.32
C GLU A 41 22.13 12.53 -15.74
N LYS A 42 21.33 13.43 -16.32
CA LYS A 42 19.94 13.66 -15.88
C LYS A 42 19.08 12.42 -16.14
N SER A 43 19.31 11.75 -17.27
CA SER A 43 18.57 10.54 -17.66
C SER A 43 18.76 9.41 -16.66
N VAL A 44 20.01 9.16 -16.24
CA VAL A 44 20.33 8.09 -15.29
C VAL A 44 19.68 8.34 -13.94
N VAL A 45 19.78 9.55 -13.38
CA VAL A 45 19.20 9.89 -12.07
C VAL A 45 17.67 9.75 -12.08
N ILE A 46 17.00 10.27 -13.11
CA ILE A 46 15.53 10.21 -13.23
C ILE A 46 15.06 8.77 -13.41
N SER A 47 15.75 8.00 -14.24
CA SER A 47 15.43 6.57 -14.48
C SER A 47 15.66 5.73 -13.22
N PHE A 48 16.66 6.07 -12.40
CA PHE A 48 16.91 5.43 -11.11
C PHE A 48 15.77 5.67 -10.12
N ILE A 49 15.31 6.92 -10.01
CA ILE A 49 14.16 7.30 -9.16
C ILE A 49 12.87 6.65 -9.65
N GLU A 50 12.67 6.52 -10.96
CA GLU A 50 11.51 5.80 -11.52
C GLU A 50 11.53 4.30 -11.14
N ARG A 51 12.70 3.65 -11.18
CA ARG A 51 12.85 2.24 -10.74
C ARG A 51 12.59 2.08 -9.25
N ILE A 52 13.23 2.90 -8.42
CA ILE A 52 13.05 2.87 -6.96
C ILE A 52 11.60 3.17 -6.61
N GLY A 53 11.00 4.19 -7.23
CA GLY A 53 9.62 4.59 -6.97
C GLY A 53 8.60 3.50 -7.33
N LYS A 54 8.81 2.77 -8.44
CA LYS A 54 7.98 1.60 -8.77
C LYS A 54 8.10 0.50 -7.72
N LEU A 55 9.32 0.19 -7.28
CA LEU A 55 9.58 -0.84 -6.29
C LEU A 55 8.97 -0.45 -4.93
N ALA A 56 9.21 0.79 -4.48
CA ALA A 56 8.67 1.34 -3.24
C ALA A 56 7.14 1.32 -3.23
N SER A 57 6.49 1.63 -4.36
CA SER A 57 5.03 1.54 -4.49
C SER A 57 4.51 0.12 -4.29
N ILE A 58 5.21 -0.89 -4.82
CA ILE A 58 4.83 -2.30 -4.65
C ILE A 58 4.94 -2.72 -3.19
N VAL A 59 6.05 -2.39 -2.54
CA VAL A 59 6.28 -2.71 -1.12
C VAL A 59 5.19 -2.06 -0.26
N LEU A 60 4.86 -0.80 -0.53
CA LEU A 60 3.88 -0.03 0.24
C LEU A 60 2.45 -0.57 0.08
N ILE A 61 2.08 -1.02 -1.13
CA ILE A 61 0.78 -1.68 -1.37
C ILE A 61 0.70 -3.03 -0.62
N ILE A 62 1.75 -3.85 -0.68
CA ILE A 62 1.80 -5.12 0.06
C ILE A 62 1.64 -4.88 1.56
N PHE A 63 2.31 -3.87 2.09
CA PHE A 63 2.21 -3.50 3.50
C PHE A 63 0.78 -3.09 3.91
N GLY A 64 0.11 -2.30 3.07
CA GLY A 64 -1.28 -1.90 3.29
C GLY A 64 -2.26 -3.08 3.29
N ILE A 65 -2.09 -4.03 2.37
CA ILE A 65 -2.90 -5.26 2.30
C ILE A 65 -2.66 -6.13 3.53
N LEU A 66 -1.40 -6.28 3.95
CA LEU A 66 -1.04 -7.07 5.13
C LEU A 66 -1.71 -6.53 6.40
N PHE A 67 -1.73 -5.20 6.55
CA PHE A 67 -2.40 -4.52 7.66
C PHE A 67 -3.92 -4.77 7.68
N LEU A 68 -4.55 -4.77 6.50
CA LEU A 68 -5.97 -5.10 6.33
C LEU A 68 -6.25 -6.55 6.74
N PHE A 69 -5.34 -7.46 6.40
CA PHE A 69 -5.44 -8.87 6.71
C PHE A 69 -5.35 -9.14 8.22
N THR A 70 -4.40 -8.49 8.91
CA THR A 70 -4.29 -8.54 10.38
C THR A 70 -5.56 -8.05 11.06
N TYR A 71 -6.14 -6.95 10.57
CA TYR A 71 -7.40 -6.43 11.12
C TYR A 71 -8.56 -7.43 10.97
N TYR A 72 -8.67 -8.09 9.82
CA TYR A 72 -9.70 -9.10 9.58
C TYR A 72 -9.52 -10.34 10.48
N GLY A 73 -8.28 -10.78 10.69
CA GLY A 73 -7.95 -11.87 11.61
C GLY A 73 -8.38 -11.57 13.06
N SER A 74 -8.06 -10.37 13.56
CA SER A 74 -8.42 -9.98 14.93
C SER A 74 -9.92 -9.94 15.22
N LYS A 75 -10.79 -9.73 14.22
CA LYS A 75 -12.25 -9.82 14.42
C LYS A 75 -12.71 -11.25 14.63
N LYS A 76 -12.09 -12.20 13.94
CA LYS A 76 -12.47 -13.62 13.97
C LYS A 76 -12.18 -14.26 15.32
N ASP A 77 -11.09 -13.85 15.96
CA ASP A 77 -10.70 -14.36 17.28
C ASP A 77 -11.56 -13.81 18.43
N LYS A 78 -12.05 -12.57 18.31
CA LYS A 78 -12.95 -11.96 19.30
C LYS A 78 -14.31 -12.66 19.35
N ASP A 79 -14.91 -12.90 18.18
CA ASP A 79 -16.20 -13.61 18.07
C ASP A 79 -16.10 -15.05 18.60
N LYS A 80 -14.98 -15.73 18.31
CA LYS A 80 -14.72 -17.09 18.81
C LYS A 80 -14.52 -17.12 20.33
N SER A 81 -13.82 -16.13 20.90
CA SER A 81 -13.59 -16.04 22.34
C SER A 81 -14.88 -15.71 23.11
N GLU A 82 -15.74 -14.84 22.56
CA GLU A 82 -17.04 -14.52 23.16
C GLU A 82 -18.01 -15.71 23.13
N ARG A 83 -18.07 -16.46 22.02
CA ARG A 83 -18.87 -17.69 21.93
C ARG A 83 -18.39 -18.79 22.86
N LEU A 84 -17.09 -18.89 23.10
CA LEU A 84 -16.54 -19.84 24.07
C LEU A 84 -16.96 -19.47 25.49
N LYS A 85 -16.86 -18.19 25.85
CA LYS A 85 -17.29 -17.70 27.16
C LYS A 85 -18.80 -17.85 27.39
N SER A 86 -19.64 -17.65 26.37
CA SER A 86 -21.09 -17.88 26.48
C SER A 86 -21.42 -19.36 26.66
N ASN A 87 -20.80 -20.26 25.89
CA ASN A 87 -21.04 -21.70 26.04
C ASN A 87 -20.54 -22.25 27.38
N THR A 88 -19.39 -21.79 27.88
CA THR A 88 -18.88 -22.21 29.19
C THR A 88 -19.74 -21.68 30.33
N SER A 89 -20.29 -20.46 30.24
CA SER A 89 -21.20 -19.92 31.28
C SER A 89 -22.58 -20.57 31.30
N ILE A 90 -23.08 -21.04 30.15
CA ILE A 90 -24.31 -21.84 30.07
C ILE A 90 -24.10 -23.23 30.69
N GLN A 91 -22.89 -23.78 30.62
CA GLN A 91 -22.57 -25.11 31.17
C GLN A 91 -22.29 -25.10 32.70
N GLN A 92 -22.14 -23.92 33.30
CA GLN A 92 -21.85 -23.73 34.73
C GLN A 92 -23.09 -23.33 35.56
N ARG A 93 -24.27 -23.28 34.92
CA ARG A 93 -25.59 -23.11 35.54
C ARG A 93 -26.34 -24.42 35.51
#